data_AF-A0A958F2E6-F1
#
_entry.id   AF-A0A958F2E6-F1
#
_cell.length_a   1.000
_cell.length_b   1.000
_cell.length_c   1.000
_cell.angle_alpha   90.00
_cell.angle_beta   90.00
_cell.angle_gamma   90.00
#
_symmetry.space_group_name_H-M   'P 1'
#
loop_
_entity.id
_entity.type
_entity.pdbx_description
1 polymer ?
#
loop_
_entity_poly.entity_id
_entity_poly.type
_entity_poly.pdbx_seq_one_letter_code
_entity_poly.pdbx_strand_id
1 'polypeptide(L)' 'MANFQAFNFRKWIDEHRHLLKPPVGNKLVFEETDDFIVMVVGGPNAR' A
#
# COMPACT_ATOMS: atom_id res chain seq x y z
N MET A 1 -18.73 0.95 9.94
CA MET A 1 -17.62 -0.04 9.97
C MET A 1 -17.11 -0.18 8.56
N ALA A 2 -15.81 -0.02 8.34
CA ALA A 2 -15.21 -0.27 7.02
C ALA A 2 -15.41 -1.75 6.65
N ASN A 3 -15.91 -2.01 5.43
CA ASN A 3 -16.11 -3.37 4.95
C ASN A 3 -14.80 -3.88 4.34
N PHE A 4 -14.03 -4.65 5.13
CA PHE A 4 -12.81 -5.27 4.64
C PHE A 4 -13.13 -6.51 3.83
N GLN A 5 -13.14 -6.35 2.51
CA GLN A 5 -13.27 -7.46 1.58
C GLN A 5 -11.89 -7.94 1.15
N ALA A 6 -11.74 -9.26 1.06
CA ALA A 6 -10.54 -9.85 0.47
C ALA A 6 -10.42 -9.37 -0.98
N PHE A 7 -9.19 -9.02 -1.38
CA PHE A 7 -8.89 -8.55 -2.73
C PHE A 7 -7.61 -9.20 -3.25
N ASN A 8 -7.42 -9.15 -4.57
CA ASN A 8 -6.20 -9.67 -5.19
C ASN A 8 -5.03 -8.72 -4.91
N PHE A 9 -4.15 -9.13 -4.00
CA PHE A 9 -3.03 -8.30 -3.59
C PHE A 9 -2.01 -8.04 -4.71
N ARG A 10 -1.81 -9.00 -5.62
CA ARG A 10 -0.89 -8.82 -6.75
C ARG A 10 -1.38 -7.75 -7.71
N LYS A 11 -2.66 -7.80 -8.08
CA LYS A 11 -3.30 -6.79 -8.93
C LYS A 11 -3.21 -5.40 -8.29
N TRP A 12 -3.48 -5.29 -6.99
CA TRP A 12 -3.33 -4.03 -6.25
C TRP A 12 -1.90 -3.49 -6.31
N ILE A 13 -0.87 -4.34 -6.13
CA ILE A 13 0.53 -3.90 -6.26
C ILE A 13 0.80 -3.36 -7.66
N ASP A 14 0.32 -4.04 -8.71
CA ASP A 14 0.57 -3.63 -10.09
C ASP A 14 -0.14 -2.29 -10.42
N GLU A 15 -1.34 -2.07 -9.88
CA GLU A 15 -2.06 -0.79 -9.97
C GLU A 15 -1.33 0.36 -9.24
N HIS A 16 -0.74 0.09 -8.07
CA HIS A 16 -0.09 1.09 -7.24
C HIS A 16 1.44 1.17 -7.44
N ARG A 17 2.00 0.37 -8.35
CA ARG A 17 3.46 0.28 -8.59
C ARG A 17 4.11 1.63 -8.89
N HIS A 18 3.34 2.56 -9.46
CA HIS A 18 3.79 3.91 -9.76
C HIS A 18 4.05 4.77 -8.49
N LEU A 19 3.42 4.45 -7.36
CA LEU A 19 3.66 5.07 -6.05
C LEU A 19 4.78 4.35 -5.26
N LEU A 20 5.02 3.08 -5.55
CA LEU A 20 6.01 2.24 -4.85
C LEU A 20 7.45 2.44 -5.38
N LYS A 21 7.76 3.64 -5.85
CA LYS A 21 9.08 4.09 -6.35
C LYS A 21 9.32 5.54 -5.93
N PRO A 22 10.56 6.05 -5.99
CA PRO A 22 10.83 7.46 -5.73
C PRO A 22 9.93 8.38 -6.58
N PRO A 23 9.41 9.50 -6.02
CA PRO A 23 9.73 10.05 -4.69
C PRO A 23 8.88 9.52 -3.52
N VAL A 24 7.81 8.74 -3.77
CA VAL A 24 6.85 8.34 -2.73
C VAL A 24 7.32 7.08 -1.99
N GLY A 25 7.56 5.98 -2.72
CA GLY A 25 8.18 4.76 -2.20
C GLY A 25 7.32 3.90 -1.26
N ASN A 26 6.11 4.32 -0.86
CA ASN A 26 5.21 3.53 -0.03
C ASN A 26 3.73 3.90 -0.24
N LYS A 27 2.80 3.03 0.14
CA LYS A 27 1.36 3.30 0.12
C LYS A 27 0.63 2.50 1.21
N LEU A 28 -0.31 3.16 1.90
CA LEU A 28 -1.27 2.52 2.81
C LEU A 28 -2.21 1.62 2.03
N VAL A 29 -2.41 0.40 2.54
CA VAL A 29 -3.34 -0.57 1.96
C VAL A 29 -4.78 -0.28 2.38
N PHE A 30 -4.96 0.17 3.62
CA PHE A 30 -6.25 0.54 4.20
C PHE A 30 -6.13 1.93 4.82
N GLU A 31 -6.96 2.87 4.38
CA GLU A 31 -6.87 4.29 4.78
C GLU A 31 -7.64 4.61 6.07
N GLU A 32 -8.68 3.83 6.38
CA GLU A 32 -9.55 4.04 7.53
C GLU A 32 -9.50 2.82 8.46
N THR A 33 -8.42 2.73 9.23
CA THR A 33 -8.24 1.66 10.23
C THR A 33 -7.60 2.24 11.49
N ASP A 34 -8.30 2.06 12.61
CA ASP A 34 -7.89 2.58 13.93
C ASP A 34 -6.91 1.64 14.63
N ASP A 35 -6.96 0.34 14.33
CA ASP A 35 -6.21 -0.70 15.06
C ASP A 35 -4.86 -1.04 14.41
N PHE A 36 -4.79 -1.02 13.07
CA PHE A 36 -3.61 -1.46 12.33
C PHE A 36 -3.26 -0.54 11.17
N ILE A 37 -1.97 -0.23 11.05
CA ILE A 37 -1.45 0.48 9.89
C ILE A 37 -0.75 -0.54 8.99
N VAL A 38 -1.31 -0.81 7.82
CA VAL A 38 -0.75 -1.73 6.83
C VAL A 38 -0.24 -0.94 5.63
N MET A 39 1.06 -1.03 5.37
CA MET A 39 1.73 -0.33 4.26
C MET A 39 2.52 -1.29 3.40
N VAL A 40 2.55 -1.02 2.09
CA VAL A 40 3.50 -1.63 1.16
C VAL A 40 4.60 -0.62 0.89
N VAL A 41 5.86 -1.06 1.01
CA VAL A 41 7.05 -0.26 0.77
C VAL A 41 7.79 -0.81 -0.44
N GLY A 42 8.06 0.05 -1.42
CA GLY A 42 8.86 -0.27 -2.59
C GLY A 42 10.29 0.28 -2.50
N GLY A 43 10.99 0.30 -3.62
CA GLY A 43 12.37 0.76 -3.71
C GLY A 43 12.76 1.22 -5.13
N PRO A 44 14.00 1.69 -5.33
CA PRO A 44 15.04 1.85 -4.30
C PRO A 44 14.74 3.03 -3.37
N ASN A 45 15.00 2.87 -2.08
CA ASN A 45 14.92 3.95 -1.10
C ASN A 45 16.00 3.69 -0.05
N ALA A 46 17.00 4.57 0.03
CA ALA A 46 18.12 4.46 0.96
C ALA A 46 18.09 5.69 1.86
N ARG A 47 18.03 5.46 3.17
CA ARG A 47 17.95 6.47 4.22
C ARG A 47 18.48 5.88 5.51
#